data_AF-A0A6B3FAT8-F1
#
_entry.id   AF-A0A6B3FAT8-F1
#
_cell.length_a   1.000
_cell.length_b   1.000
_cell.length_c   1.000
_cell.angle_alpha   90.00
_cell.angle_beta   90.00
_cell.angle_gamma   90.00
#
_symmetry.space_group_name_H-M   'P 1'
#
loop_
_entity.id
_entity.type
_entity.pdbx_description
1 polymer ?
#
loop_
_entity_poly.entity_id
_entity_poly.type
_entity_poly.pdbx_seq_one_letter_code
_entity_poly.pdbx_strand_id
1 'polypeptide(L)'
;VVLAVRDAGKGEQAAARMPGEVTVQTLDLTSLDSVRTAAAELRAAHPRIDLLINNAGVMYTPKRTTTDGFELQFGTNHLGHFALTGLLLDRLLPVPGSRVVTVSSTGHRIRAAIHFDDLQWERSYSRTGAYGQAKLANLM
;
A
#
# COMPACT_ATOMS: atom_id res chain seq x y z
N VAL A 1 6.56 15.88 5.22
CA VAL A 1 5.71 14.75 4.76
C VAL A 1 6.38 14.12 3.55
N VAL A 2 6.45 12.79 3.50
CA VAL A 2 6.91 12.08 2.30
C VAL A 2 5.70 11.54 1.55
N LEU A 3 5.47 12.01 0.33
CA LEU A 3 4.48 11.46 -0.59
C LEU A 3 5.10 10.28 -1.34
N ALA A 4 4.84 9.07 -0.86
CA ALA A 4 5.24 7.84 -1.54
C ALA A 4 4.23 7.53 -2.67
N VAL A 5 4.65 7.68 -3.93
CA VAL A 5 3.77 7.59 -5.11
C VAL A 5 4.44 6.86 -6.26
N ARG A 6 3.62 6.24 -7.13
CA ARG A 6 4.13 5.53 -8.31
C ARG A 6 4.64 6.45 -9.41
N ASP A 7 4.02 7.62 -9.57
CA ASP A 7 4.32 8.59 -10.62
C ASP A 7 4.96 9.83 -9.98
N ALA A 8 6.29 9.87 -9.98
CA ALA A 8 7.06 10.93 -9.32
C ALA A 8 6.74 12.31 -9.89
N GLY A 9 6.63 12.45 -11.22
CA GLY A 9 6.32 13.73 -11.86
C GLY A 9 4.96 14.29 -11.43
N LYS A 10 3.93 13.44 -11.31
CA LYS A 10 2.64 13.87 -10.72
C LYS A 10 2.74 14.15 -9.22
N GLY A 11 3.54 13.36 -8.50
CA GLY A 11 3.83 13.57 -7.09
C GLY A 11 4.44 14.94 -6.82
N GLU A 12 5.45 15.32 -7.58
CA GLU A 12 6.17 16.59 -7.47
C GLU A 12 5.26 17.77 -7.79
N GLN A 13 4.44 17.65 -8.86
CA GLN A 13 3.44 18.66 -9.20
C GLN A 13 2.40 18.86 -8.10
N ALA A 14 2.01 17.79 -7.40
CA ALA A 14 1.10 17.88 -6.26
C ALA A 14 1.80 18.48 -5.03
N ALA A 15 3.00 18.00 -4.69
CA ALA A 15 3.79 18.47 -3.56
C ALA A 15 4.07 19.98 -3.63
N ALA A 16 4.39 20.50 -4.82
CA ALA A 16 4.65 21.92 -5.04
C ALA A 16 3.45 22.84 -4.73
N ARG A 17 2.24 22.29 -4.62
CA ARG A 17 1.00 23.04 -4.30
C ARG A 17 0.57 22.89 -2.85
N MET A 18 1.29 22.11 -2.05
CA MET A 18 0.97 21.86 -0.64
C MET A 18 1.79 22.78 0.27
N PRO A 19 1.22 23.28 1.38
CA PRO A 19 1.99 24.02 2.37
C PRO A 19 2.89 23.09 3.18
N GLY A 20 4.01 23.63 3.68
CA GLY A 20 4.97 22.92 4.51
C GLY A 20 6.01 22.12 3.71
N GLU A 21 6.80 21.32 4.41
CA GLU A 21 7.86 20.52 3.80
C GLU A 21 7.28 19.19 3.29
N VAL A 22 7.18 19.07 1.96
CA VAL A 22 6.67 17.87 1.28
C VAL A 22 7.70 17.38 0.27
N THR A 23 8.17 16.15 0.45
CA THR A 23 9.08 15.47 -0.48
C THR A 23 8.37 14.30 -1.15
N VAL A 24 8.93 13.82 -2.26
CA VAL A 24 8.36 12.71 -3.04
C VAL A 24 9.29 11.50 -2.94
N GLN A 25 8.70 10.33 -2.67
CA GLN A 25 9.38 9.04 -2.74
C GLN A 25 8.72 8.22 -3.84
N THR A 26 9.52 7.63 -4.74
CA THR A 26 8.96 6.72 -5.73
C THR A 26 8.62 5.40 -5.07
N LEU A 27 7.38 4.94 -5.23
CA LEU A 27 6.87 3.69 -4.68
C LEU A 27 5.75 3.14 -5.58
N ASP A 28 5.99 1.98 -6.19
CA ASP A 28 4.95 1.19 -6.85
C ASP A 28 4.60 -0.04 -6.00
N LEU A 29 3.43 0.00 -5.36
CA LEU A 29 2.93 -1.11 -4.54
C LEU A 29 2.56 -2.35 -5.36
N THR A 30 2.60 -2.28 -6.70
CA THR A 30 2.45 -3.44 -7.59
C THR A 30 3.77 -4.18 -7.86
N SER A 31 4.88 -3.78 -7.21
CA SER A 31 6.18 -4.45 -7.33
C SER A 31 6.85 -4.53 -5.96
N LEU A 32 7.08 -5.75 -5.46
CA LEU A 32 7.79 -5.94 -4.19
C LEU A 32 9.24 -5.45 -4.25
N ASP A 33 9.88 -5.48 -5.42
CA ASP A 33 11.19 -4.87 -5.62
C ASP A 33 11.12 -3.34 -5.47
N SER A 34 10.11 -2.68 -6.04
CA SER A 34 9.89 -1.24 -5.82
C SER A 34 9.67 -0.93 -4.34
N VAL A 35 8.88 -1.75 -3.63
CA VAL A 35 8.66 -1.63 -2.19
C VAL A 35 9.95 -1.75 -1.40
N ARG A 36 10.81 -2.73 -1.73
CA ARG A 36 12.12 -2.92 -1.06
C ARG A 36 13.05 -1.74 -1.28
N THR A 37 13.15 -1.25 -2.53
CA THR A 37 13.97 -0.08 -2.88
C THR A 37 13.50 1.15 -2.11
N ALA A 38 12.20 1.47 -2.17
CA ALA A 38 11.65 2.61 -1.46
C ALA A 38 11.83 2.50 0.05
N ALA A 39 11.64 1.32 0.64
CA ALA A 39 11.86 1.11 2.06
C ALA A 39 13.33 1.31 2.46
N ALA A 40 14.28 0.86 1.64
CA ALA A 40 15.70 1.06 1.90
C ALA A 40 16.07 2.56 1.85
N GLU A 41 15.59 3.29 0.85
CA GLU A 41 15.80 4.73 0.69
C GLU A 41 15.19 5.52 1.86
N LEU A 42 13.95 5.20 2.24
CA LEU A 42 13.27 5.81 3.39
C LEU A 42 14.03 5.55 4.70
N ARG A 43 14.53 4.32 4.91
CA ARG A 43 15.32 3.99 6.11
C ARG A 43 16.66 4.72 6.17
N ALA A 44 17.28 4.97 5.02
CA ALA A 44 18.53 5.72 4.92
C ALA A 44 18.30 7.23 5.16
N ALA A 45 17.24 7.79 4.58
CA ALA A 45 16.91 9.22 4.69
C ALA A 45 16.28 9.59 6.05
N HIS A 46 15.52 8.67 6.65
CA HIS A 46 14.72 8.94 7.85
C HIS A 46 15.05 7.91 8.94
N PRO A 47 15.95 8.27 9.89
CA PRO A 47 16.28 7.37 10.99
C PRO A 47 15.11 7.11 11.95
N ARG A 48 14.07 7.96 11.91
CA ARG A 48 12.84 7.89 12.70
C ARG A 48 11.63 8.08 11.79
N ILE A 49 10.59 7.27 11.99
CA ILE A 49 9.28 7.43 11.35
C ILE A 49 8.21 7.50 12.44
N ASP A 50 7.55 8.65 12.55
CA ASP A 50 6.47 8.88 13.52
C ASP A 50 5.13 8.31 13.07
N LEU A 51 4.85 8.37 11.77
CA LEU A 51 3.57 8.00 11.22
C LEU A 51 3.75 7.39 9.82
N LEU A 52 3.27 6.16 9.66
CA LEU A 52 3.12 5.50 8.37
C LEU A 52 1.63 5.39 8.04
N ILE A 53 1.22 5.94 6.89
CA ILE A 53 -0.17 5.88 6.44
C ILE A 53 -0.25 5.01 5.17
N ASN A 54 -0.76 3.79 5.33
CA ASN A 54 -1.06 2.88 4.23
C ASN A 54 -2.39 3.31 3.57
N ASN A 55 -2.33 4.38 2.78
CA ASN A 55 -3.49 5.02 2.16
C ASN A 55 -3.77 4.55 0.73
N ALA A 56 -2.72 4.26 -0.04
CA ALA A 56 -2.85 4.04 -1.48
C ALA A 56 -3.83 2.88 -1.79
N GLY A 57 -4.41 2.91 -2.98
CA GLY A 57 -5.18 1.76 -3.44
C GLY A 57 -5.83 1.94 -4.79
N VAL A 58 -6.17 0.81 -5.38
CA VAL A 58 -6.98 0.68 -6.60
C VAL A 58 -8.32 0.06 -6.25
N MET A 59 -9.33 0.31 -7.08
CA MET A 59 -10.70 -0.12 -6.79
C MET A 59 -11.42 -0.53 -8.08
N TYR A 60 -12.11 -1.68 -8.03
CA TYR A 60 -12.97 -2.21 -9.09
C TYR A 60 -12.28 -2.32 -10.45
N THR A 61 -11.01 -2.67 -10.45
CA THR A 61 -10.23 -2.88 -11.68
C THR A 61 -10.67 -4.16 -12.40
N PRO A 62 -10.47 -4.26 -13.73
CA PRO A 62 -10.45 -5.56 -14.41
C PRO A 62 -9.39 -6.47 -13.79
N LYS A 63 -9.54 -7.80 -13.97
CA LYS A 63 -8.55 -8.76 -13.52
C LYS A 63 -7.20 -8.45 -14.18
N ARG A 64 -6.19 -8.23 -13.34
CA ARG A 64 -4.78 -8.04 -13.71
C ARG A 64 -3.93 -8.59 -12.58
N THR A 65 -2.66 -8.77 -12.86
CA THR A 65 -1.66 -9.15 -11.86
C THR A 65 -0.67 -8.02 -11.62
N THR A 66 -0.09 -8.00 -10.43
CA THR A 66 1.12 -7.25 -10.10
C THR A 66 2.32 -7.82 -10.84
N THR A 67 3.47 -7.13 -10.78
CA THR A 67 4.73 -7.63 -11.33
C THR A 67 5.13 -8.98 -10.71
N ASP A 68 4.80 -9.17 -9.43
CA ASP A 68 5.08 -10.40 -8.67
C ASP A 68 4.02 -11.51 -8.86
N GLY A 69 3.02 -11.30 -9.73
CA GLY A 69 2.00 -12.31 -10.04
C GLY A 69 0.79 -12.35 -9.11
N PHE A 70 0.63 -11.40 -8.19
CA PHE A 70 -0.55 -11.32 -7.31
C PHE A 70 -1.72 -10.62 -8.00
N GLU A 71 -2.96 -10.97 -7.66
CA GLU A 71 -4.15 -10.23 -8.09
C GLU A 71 -3.99 -8.74 -7.75
N LEU A 72 -4.26 -7.87 -8.72
CA LEU A 72 -3.87 -6.45 -8.64
C LEU A 72 -4.43 -5.72 -7.41
N GLN A 73 -5.70 -5.92 -7.06
CA GLN A 73 -6.31 -5.20 -5.94
C GLN A 73 -5.77 -5.70 -4.60
N PHE A 74 -5.62 -7.02 -4.42
CA PHE A 74 -5.04 -7.62 -3.23
C PHE A 74 -3.55 -7.30 -3.09
N GLY A 75 -2.80 -7.45 -4.18
CA GLY A 75 -1.38 -7.13 -4.26
C GLY A 75 -1.09 -5.67 -3.92
N THR A 76 -1.79 -4.73 -4.56
CA THR A 76 -1.58 -3.29 -4.32
C THR A 76 -2.07 -2.85 -2.96
N ASN A 77 -3.32 -3.18 -2.62
CA ASN A 77 -4.00 -2.57 -1.47
C ASN A 77 -3.59 -3.20 -0.15
N HIS A 78 -3.11 -4.46 -0.16
CA HIS A 78 -2.75 -5.21 1.03
C HIS A 78 -1.29 -5.67 1.01
N LEU A 79 -0.87 -6.53 0.07
CA LEU A 79 0.46 -7.16 0.13
C LEU A 79 1.62 -6.16 0.04
N GLY A 80 1.51 -5.16 -0.85
CA GLY A 80 2.51 -4.09 -0.96
C GLY A 80 2.64 -3.28 0.33
N HIS A 81 1.51 -2.93 0.97
CA HIS A 81 1.53 -2.22 2.26
C HIS A 81 2.04 -3.09 3.41
N PHE A 82 1.67 -4.38 3.42
CA PHE A 82 2.14 -5.34 4.40
C PHE A 82 3.68 -5.44 4.35
N ALA A 83 4.23 -5.61 3.16
CA ALA A 83 5.68 -5.63 2.94
C ALA A 83 6.34 -4.31 3.34
N LEU A 84 5.82 -3.16 2.87
CA LEU A 84 6.36 -1.84 3.20
C LEU A 84 6.39 -1.60 4.72
N THR A 85 5.27 -1.89 5.39
CA THR A 85 5.16 -1.72 6.84
C THR A 85 6.18 -2.58 7.55
N GLY A 86 6.24 -3.88 7.23
CA GLY A 86 7.21 -4.81 7.82
C GLY A 86 8.66 -4.37 7.65
N LEU A 87 9.02 -3.84 6.47
CA LEU A 87 10.36 -3.34 6.17
C LEU A 87 10.72 -2.05 6.92
N LEU A 88 9.73 -1.24 7.29
CA LEU A 88 9.93 0.03 8.00
C LEU A 88 9.77 -0.07 9.51
N LEU A 89 9.29 -1.20 10.04
CA LEU A 89 9.00 -1.36 11.48
C LEU A 89 10.19 -0.97 12.38
N ASP A 90 11.44 -1.22 11.96
CA ASP A 90 12.64 -0.87 12.73
C ASP A 90 12.79 0.66 12.95
N ARG A 91 12.20 1.48 12.08
CA ARG A 91 12.18 2.95 12.21
C ARG A 91 10.99 3.50 12.98
N LEU A 92 9.96 2.69 13.20
CA LEU A 92 8.76 3.08 13.94
C LEU A 92 8.81 2.61 15.39
N LEU A 93 9.19 1.35 15.65
CA LEU A 93 9.11 0.73 16.98
C LEU A 93 9.85 1.49 18.09
N PRO A 94 11.05 2.06 17.86
CA PRO A 94 11.77 2.80 18.90
C PRO A 94 11.17 4.18 19.20
N VAL A 95 10.22 4.66 18.40
CA VAL A 95 9.71 6.04 18.44
C VAL A 95 8.46 6.10 19.32
N PRO A 96 8.51 6.76 20.49
CA PRO A 96 7.36 6.83 21.38
C PRO A 96 6.15 7.48 20.71
N GLY A 97 5.02 6.79 20.72
CA GLY A 97 3.77 7.28 20.13
C GLY A 97 3.67 7.16 18.61
N SER A 98 4.61 6.45 17.96
CA SER A 98 4.53 6.16 16.53
C SER A 98 3.30 5.33 16.19
N ARG A 99 2.80 5.49 14.95
CA ARG A 99 1.58 4.80 14.50
C ARG A 99 1.70 4.31 13.07
N VAL A 100 1.08 3.16 12.82
CA VAL A 100 0.71 2.72 11.48
C VAL A 100 -0.79 2.90 11.34
N VAL A 101 -1.22 3.62 10.30
CA VAL A 101 -2.63 3.83 9.99
C VAL A 101 -2.92 3.21 8.63
N THR A 102 -3.74 2.17 8.59
CA THR A 102 -4.13 1.51 7.35
C THR A 102 -5.54 1.92 6.95
N VAL A 103 -5.66 2.51 5.76
CA VAL A 103 -6.95 2.97 5.23
C VAL A 103 -7.67 1.80 4.55
N SER A 104 -8.69 1.28 5.24
CA SER A 104 -9.64 0.32 4.70
C SER A 104 -10.77 1.04 3.91
N SER A 105 -11.96 0.46 3.85
CA SER A 105 -13.15 0.99 3.19
C SER A 105 -14.38 0.27 3.70
N THR A 106 -15.58 0.86 3.63
CA THR A 106 -16.86 0.14 3.84
C THR A 106 -17.03 -1.04 2.87
N GLY A 107 -16.27 -1.06 1.77
CA GLY A 107 -16.14 -2.20 0.86
C GLY A 107 -15.74 -3.52 1.54
N HIS A 108 -15.08 -3.49 2.72
CA HIS A 108 -14.81 -4.71 3.50
C HIS A 108 -16.08 -5.45 3.95
N ARG A 109 -17.26 -4.84 3.81
CA ARG A 109 -18.56 -5.44 4.13
C ARG A 109 -19.31 -5.95 2.89
N ILE A 110 -18.80 -5.66 1.69
CA ILE A 110 -19.51 -5.93 0.42
C ILE A 110 -18.87 -7.14 -0.25
N ARG A 111 -19.55 -8.29 -0.19
CA ARG A 111 -19.09 -9.57 -0.80
C ARG A 111 -17.64 -9.91 -0.45
N ALA A 112 -17.22 -9.53 0.77
CA ALA A 112 -15.86 -9.70 1.23
C ALA A 112 -15.73 -11.01 2.01
N ALA A 113 -14.76 -11.82 1.61
CA ALA A 113 -14.24 -12.95 2.35
C ALA A 113 -12.75 -13.06 2.01
N ILE A 114 -11.96 -13.66 2.90
CA ILE A 114 -10.61 -14.07 2.53
C ILE A 114 -10.71 -15.45 1.89
N HIS A 115 -10.58 -15.51 0.56
CA HIS A 115 -10.60 -16.74 -0.20
C HIS A 115 -9.21 -17.41 -0.12
N PHE A 116 -8.88 -18.00 1.04
CA PHE A 116 -7.55 -18.60 1.25
C PHE A 116 -7.19 -19.70 0.23
N ASP A 117 -8.18 -20.38 -0.35
CA ASP A 117 -8.00 -21.40 -1.39
C ASP A 117 -7.93 -20.83 -2.82
N ASP A 118 -8.18 -19.52 -3.00
CA ASP A 118 -8.12 -18.81 -4.28
C ASP A 118 -7.87 -17.31 -4.08
N LEU A 119 -6.78 -16.96 -3.38
CA LEU A 119 -6.46 -15.55 -3.05
C LEU A 119 -6.31 -14.69 -4.31
N GLN A 120 -5.93 -15.30 -5.42
CA GLN A 120 -5.65 -14.65 -6.70
C GLN A 120 -6.89 -14.52 -7.60
N TRP A 121 -8.05 -15.00 -7.14
CA TRP A 121 -9.31 -14.99 -7.91
C TRP A 121 -9.13 -15.62 -9.30
N GLU A 122 -8.53 -16.81 -9.35
CA GLU A 122 -8.25 -17.57 -10.58
C GLU A 122 -9.51 -18.12 -11.23
N ARG A 123 -10.47 -18.58 -10.42
CA ARG A 123 -11.63 -19.33 -10.91
C ARG A 123 -12.70 -18.44 -11.55
N SER A 124 -13.17 -17.41 -10.84
CA SER A 124 -14.24 -16.52 -11.30
C SER A 124 -14.09 -15.11 -10.73
N TYR A 125 -13.42 -14.22 -11.48
CA TYR A 125 -13.06 -12.90 -10.96
C TYR A 125 -14.27 -12.01 -10.67
N SER A 126 -14.41 -11.59 -9.41
CA SER A 126 -15.32 -10.53 -9.02
C SER A 126 -14.53 -9.27 -8.66
N ARG A 127 -14.61 -8.22 -9.48
CA ARG A 127 -13.91 -6.96 -9.18
C ARG A 127 -14.32 -6.34 -7.83
N THR A 128 -15.58 -6.53 -7.44
CA THR A 128 -16.10 -6.06 -6.14
C THR A 128 -15.66 -6.97 -5.01
N GLY A 129 -15.72 -8.29 -5.21
CA GLY A 129 -15.22 -9.27 -4.24
C GLY A 129 -13.72 -9.14 -3.97
N ALA A 130 -12.90 -9.01 -5.01
CA ALA A 130 -11.45 -8.81 -4.90
C ALA A 130 -11.10 -7.51 -4.15
N TYR A 131 -11.80 -6.40 -4.44
CA TYR A 131 -11.65 -5.17 -3.66
C TYR A 131 -12.05 -5.36 -2.19
N GLY A 132 -13.20 -6.02 -1.96
CA GLY A 132 -13.71 -6.34 -0.62
C GLY A 132 -12.74 -7.20 0.19
N GLN A 133 -12.19 -8.25 -0.41
CA GLN A 133 -11.14 -9.10 0.17
C GLN A 133 -9.93 -8.27 0.57
N ALA A 134 -9.42 -7.41 -0.32
CA ALA A 134 -8.25 -6.60 -0.04
C ALA A 134 -8.48 -5.60 1.11
N LYS A 135 -9.67 -5.00 1.18
CA LYS A 135 -10.03 -4.07 2.26
C LYS A 135 -10.39 -4.76 3.57
N LEU A 136 -10.88 -6.00 3.53
CA LEU A 136 -11.03 -6.85 4.71
C LEU A 136 -9.65 -7.24 5.27
N ALA A 137 -8.71 -7.64 4.41
CA ALA A 137 -7.36 -7.98 4.81
C ALA A 137 -6.62 -6.81 5.49
N ASN A 138 -6.94 -5.56 5.13
CA ASN A 138 -6.39 -4.38 5.80
C ASN A 138 -6.85 -4.19 7.27
N LEU A 139 -7.86 -4.93 7.73
CA LEU A 139 -8.41 -4.86 9.09
C LEU A 139 -7.99 -6.03 9.99
N MET A 140 -7.28 -7.01 9.44
CA MET A 140 -6.80 -8.21 10.13
C MET A 140 -5.34 -8.06 10.51
#